data_AF-A0A2V5WWG7-F1
#
_entry.id   AF-A0A2V5WWG7-F1
#
_cell.length_a   1.000
_cell.length_b   1.000
_cell.length_c   1.000
_cell.angle_alpha   90.00
_cell.angle_beta   90.00
_cell.angle_gamma   90.00
#
_symmetry.space_group_name_H-M   'P 1'
#
loop_
_entity.id
_entity.type
_entity.pdbx_description
1 polymer ?
#
loop_
_entity_poly.entity_id
_entity_poly.type
_entity_poly.pdbx_seq_one_letter_code
_entity_poly.pdbx_strand_id
1 'polypeptide(L)'
;MGVHEQSSIRSDRSDQLKCSTCHRIRSEGGAIGPDLSNLVSRDAASVLRDIKDPNASINPDYVAYNVSLNDGNELTGFIRAQDNASIQLIGVDGKETQFRPTEVKEMRVSSVSLMPTGLVDGLKDEQMRDLLTFLLNEPPKRSAAEVEAALSAGENRKSKIENRKLEIVLVASKQDHGPGQHDYPAWQESWLRLLTSAATNVVAVPAWEWPDQEQSKTADVIVLYYWNHDWTAERYRQMDEFLARGGGLVLFHSATIADKDPEQLAERIGLASQPQRTKYLHAPFDLKFVAPTNHPIIRGLLRQIHFLDELYWPMIGDPGRVEVLATASIDGEDRPMIWTFQKGKGRVFASIVGHYTWTHDDPLFRVIALRGLAWAAGEPVGRFEGLVLAGAHSQ
;
A
#
# COMPACT_ATOMS: atom_id res chain seq x y z
N MET A 1 24.46 6.63 23.38
CA MET A 1 24.94 6.32 22.01
C MET A 1 24.56 4.89 21.71
N GLY A 2 23.36 4.69 21.18
CA GLY A 2 22.88 3.41 20.67
C GLY A 2 22.34 3.68 19.29
N VAL A 3 22.92 3.04 18.29
CA VAL A 3 22.60 3.24 16.88
C VAL A 3 21.20 2.63 16.63
N HIS A 4 20.24 3.46 16.26
CA HIS A 4 18.95 3.02 15.77
C HIS A 4 19.14 2.36 14.40
N GLU A 5 19.02 1.04 14.35
CA GLU A 5 19.00 0.28 13.11
C GLU A 5 17.60 0.45 12.47
N GLN A 6 17.56 1.20 11.37
CA GLN A 6 16.37 1.37 10.54
C GLN A 6 16.07 0.04 9.85
N SER A 7 15.08 -0.69 10.36
CA SER A 7 14.58 -1.94 9.78
C SER A 7 13.81 -1.66 8.48
N SER A 8 14.48 -1.81 7.33
CA SER A 8 13.92 -1.66 6.00
C SER A 8 13.06 -2.87 5.58
N ILE A 9 11.78 -2.59 5.31
CA ILE A 9 10.92 -3.00 4.18
C ILE A 9 11.34 -4.27 3.40
N ARG A 10 10.46 -5.30 3.36
CA ARG A 10 10.75 -6.66 2.83
C ARG A 10 9.53 -7.41 2.23
N SER A 11 9.07 -7.03 1.03
CA SER A 11 7.76 -7.46 0.48
C SER A 11 7.52 -8.99 0.53
N ASP A 12 6.47 -9.44 1.23
CA ASP A 12 6.27 -10.84 1.70
C ASP A 12 6.15 -11.86 0.58
N ARG A 13 5.69 -11.48 -0.62
CA ARG A 13 5.65 -12.43 -1.74
C ARG A 13 6.99 -12.61 -2.43
N SER A 14 7.75 -11.53 -2.60
CA SER A 14 9.13 -11.60 -3.06
C SER A 14 10.01 -12.32 -2.03
N ASP A 15 9.72 -12.18 -0.75
CA ASP A 15 10.42 -12.86 0.35
C ASP A 15 10.04 -14.36 0.43
N GLN A 16 8.77 -14.72 0.23
CA GLN A 16 8.32 -16.12 0.12
C GLN A 16 8.98 -16.85 -1.07
N LEU A 17 9.10 -16.16 -2.21
CA LEU A 17 9.81 -16.65 -3.40
C LEU A 17 11.32 -16.41 -3.35
N LYS A 18 11.81 -15.71 -2.33
CA LYS A 18 13.20 -15.28 -2.12
C LYS A 18 13.80 -14.45 -3.27
N CYS A 19 12.98 -13.84 -4.13
CA CYS A 19 13.43 -12.97 -5.21
C CYS A 19 14.22 -11.77 -4.66
N SER A 20 13.78 -11.20 -3.52
CA SER A 20 14.40 -10.05 -2.83
C SER A 20 15.76 -10.38 -2.23
N THR A 21 16.10 -11.66 -2.05
CA THR A 21 17.46 -12.06 -1.61
C THR A 21 18.49 -11.71 -2.67
N CYS A 22 18.14 -11.89 -3.94
CA CYS A 22 19.06 -11.64 -5.04
C CYS A 22 18.84 -10.27 -5.69
N HIS A 23 17.58 -9.88 -5.87
CA HIS A 23 17.22 -8.74 -6.69
C HIS A 23 16.89 -7.50 -5.86
N ARG A 24 17.22 -6.35 -6.44
CA ARG A 24 16.78 -5.05 -5.96
C ARG A 24 15.55 -4.58 -6.72
N ILE A 25 14.59 -3.95 -6.07
CA ILE A 25 13.49 -3.22 -6.70
C ILE A 25 13.20 -1.97 -5.86
N ARG A 26 13.12 -0.80 -6.50
CA ARG A 26 12.87 0.50 -5.86
C ARG A 26 13.80 0.77 -4.66
N SER A 27 15.07 0.40 -4.81
CA SER A 27 16.13 0.50 -3.79
C SER A 27 16.09 -0.52 -2.64
N GLU A 28 15.20 -1.52 -2.70
CA GLU A 28 15.07 -2.56 -1.67
C GLU A 28 15.46 -3.95 -2.20
N GLY A 29 16.05 -4.80 -1.36
CA GLY A 29 16.46 -6.16 -1.71
C GLY A 29 17.97 -6.32 -1.92
N GLY A 30 18.36 -7.43 -2.54
CA GLY A 30 19.75 -7.82 -2.74
C GLY A 30 20.40 -7.20 -3.97
N ALA A 31 21.73 -7.28 -4.02
CA ALA A 31 22.54 -6.81 -5.15
C ALA A 31 23.28 -7.95 -5.87
N ILE A 32 22.73 -9.17 -5.81
CA ILE A 32 23.31 -10.37 -6.43
C ILE A 32 22.83 -10.50 -7.89
N GLY A 33 21.54 -10.30 -8.14
CA GLY A 33 20.93 -10.29 -9.46
C GLY A 33 20.73 -8.88 -10.02
N PRO A 34 20.14 -8.77 -11.23
CA PRO A 34 19.72 -7.51 -11.82
C PRO A 34 18.79 -6.68 -10.92
N ASP A 35 18.93 -5.36 -11.01
CA ASP A 35 17.94 -4.43 -10.46
C ASP A 35 16.66 -4.47 -11.32
N LEU A 36 15.54 -4.78 -10.68
CA LEU A 36 14.24 -4.97 -11.30
C LEU A 36 13.41 -3.68 -11.37
N SER A 37 13.92 -2.54 -10.86
CA SER A 37 13.18 -1.27 -10.87
C SER A 37 12.82 -0.79 -12.28
N ASN A 38 13.61 -1.16 -13.28
CA ASN A 38 13.37 -0.75 -14.68
C ASN A 38 12.45 -1.70 -15.47
N LEU A 39 11.90 -2.74 -14.83
CA LEU A 39 11.01 -3.71 -15.48
C LEU A 39 9.72 -3.06 -16.02
N VAL A 40 9.33 -1.89 -15.53
CA VAL A 40 8.18 -1.10 -16.02
C VAL A 40 8.20 -0.84 -17.53
N SER A 41 9.37 -0.93 -18.16
CA SER A 41 9.56 -0.74 -19.61
C SER A 41 9.45 -2.03 -20.44
N ARG A 42 9.33 -3.20 -19.80
CA ARG A 42 9.32 -4.51 -20.45
C ARG A 42 7.91 -5.05 -20.62
N ASP A 43 7.74 -5.93 -21.61
CA ASP A 43 6.48 -6.65 -21.78
C ASP A 43 6.32 -7.78 -20.75
N ALA A 44 5.09 -7.95 -20.25
CA ALA A 44 4.78 -8.92 -19.20
C ALA A 44 5.11 -10.36 -19.61
N ALA A 45 4.92 -10.70 -20.89
CA ALA A 45 5.19 -12.04 -21.40
C ALA A 45 6.70 -12.36 -21.36
N SER A 46 7.56 -11.39 -21.66
CA SER A 46 9.01 -11.56 -21.55
C SER A 46 9.46 -11.68 -20.11
N VAL A 47 8.95 -10.85 -19.19
CA VAL A 47 9.30 -10.98 -17.76
C VAL A 47 8.85 -12.34 -17.22
N LEU A 48 7.65 -12.79 -17.59
CA LEU A 48 7.16 -14.11 -17.19
C LEU A 48 8.00 -15.26 -17.75
N ARG A 49 8.49 -15.15 -18.99
CA ARG A 49 9.42 -16.15 -19.56
C ARG A 49 10.72 -16.20 -18.77
N ASP A 50 11.31 -15.06 -18.45
CA ASP A 50 12.57 -14.99 -17.69
C ASP A 50 12.42 -15.61 -16.30
N ILE A 51 11.24 -15.48 -15.67
CA ILE A 51 10.96 -16.07 -14.36
C ILE A 51 10.74 -17.59 -14.45
N LYS A 52 10.01 -18.05 -15.48
CA LYS A 52 9.68 -19.48 -15.65
C LYS A 52 10.84 -20.31 -16.19
N ASP A 53 11.67 -19.73 -17.04
CA ASP A 53 12.82 -20.37 -17.64
C ASP A 53 14.06 -19.45 -17.58
N PRO A 54 14.68 -19.32 -16.40
CA PRO A 54 15.86 -18.46 -16.22
C PRO A 54 17.09 -18.91 -17.01
N ASN A 55 17.08 -20.12 -17.60
CA ASN A 55 18.17 -20.64 -18.42
C ASN A 55 17.98 -20.33 -19.91
N ALA A 56 16.76 -19.97 -20.36
CA ALA A 56 16.48 -19.68 -21.77
C ALA A 56 17.32 -18.52 -22.30
N SER A 57 17.59 -17.51 -21.47
CA SER A 57 18.39 -16.35 -21.82
C SER A 57 19.07 -15.78 -20.58
N ILE A 58 20.38 -16.00 -20.46
CA ILE A 58 21.20 -15.45 -19.37
C ILE A 58 21.75 -14.10 -19.82
N ASN A 59 21.47 -13.04 -19.05
CA ASN A 59 22.05 -11.73 -19.29
C ASN A 59 23.59 -11.81 -19.19
N PRO A 60 24.36 -11.37 -20.20
CA PRO A 60 25.83 -11.37 -20.17
C PRO A 60 26.46 -10.76 -18.91
N ASP A 61 25.84 -9.72 -18.34
CA ASP A 61 26.32 -9.05 -17.11
C ASP A 61 26.10 -9.89 -15.84
N TYR A 62 25.30 -10.95 -15.95
CA TYR A 62 24.93 -11.86 -14.86
C TYR A 62 25.16 -13.32 -15.26
N VAL A 63 26.24 -13.57 -16.00
CA VAL A 63 26.74 -14.92 -16.25
C VAL A 63 27.56 -15.37 -15.05
N ALA A 64 27.23 -16.53 -14.52
CA ALA A 64 27.95 -17.12 -13.40
C ALA A 64 29.20 -17.88 -13.84
N TYR A 65 30.17 -17.97 -12.93
CA TYR A 65 31.41 -18.70 -13.13
C TYR A 65 31.55 -19.80 -12.08
N ASN A 66 32.01 -20.96 -12.52
CA ASN A 66 32.51 -22.04 -11.67
C ASN A 66 34.03 -21.91 -11.61
N VAL A 67 34.57 -21.72 -10.40
CA VAL A 67 35.99 -21.45 -10.16
C VAL A 67 36.56 -22.53 -9.25
N SER A 68 37.53 -23.27 -9.75
CA SER A 68 38.33 -24.22 -8.99
C SER A 68 39.64 -23.54 -8.58
N LEU A 69 39.93 -23.49 -7.29
CA LEU A 69 41.16 -22.93 -6.73
C LEU A 69 42.24 -24.01 -6.54
N ASN A 70 43.50 -23.58 -6.47
CA ASN A 70 44.66 -24.47 -6.30
C ASN A 70 44.67 -25.22 -4.96
N ASP A 71 43.99 -24.69 -3.94
CA ASP A 71 43.82 -25.32 -2.63
C ASP A 71 42.70 -26.38 -2.60
N GLY A 72 41.99 -26.57 -3.72
CA GLY A 72 40.89 -27.51 -3.86
C GLY A 72 39.51 -26.93 -3.56
N ASN A 73 39.40 -25.64 -3.24
CA ASN A 73 38.11 -24.98 -3.06
C ASN A 73 37.40 -24.79 -4.41
N GLU A 74 36.10 -25.05 -4.44
CA GLU A 74 35.22 -24.79 -5.58
C GLU A 74 34.27 -23.65 -5.22
N LEU A 75 34.25 -22.61 -6.04
CA LEU A 75 33.40 -21.43 -5.88
C LEU A 75 32.46 -21.29 -7.06
N THR A 76 31.26 -20.79 -6.80
CA THR A 76 30.27 -20.49 -7.83
C THR A 76 29.63 -19.14 -7.56
N GLY A 77 29.65 -18.24 -8.55
CA GLY A 77 29.13 -16.89 -8.36
C GLY A 77 29.34 -15.97 -9.54
N PHE A 78 29.02 -14.69 -9.35
CA PHE A 78 29.24 -13.63 -10.33
C PHE A 78 30.56 -12.91 -10.08
N ILE A 79 31.32 -12.64 -11.14
CA ILE A 79 32.51 -11.78 -11.05
C ILE A 79 32.03 -10.32 -10.99
N ARG A 80 32.30 -9.64 -9.88
CA ARG A 80 31.94 -8.23 -9.66
C ARG A 80 33.02 -7.26 -10.11
N ALA A 81 34.27 -7.67 -9.91
CA ALA A 81 35.44 -6.95 -10.35
C ALA A 81 36.57 -7.94 -10.62
N GLN A 82 37.37 -7.66 -11.65
CA GLN A 82 38.56 -8.42 -11.96
C GLN A 82 39.62 -7.50 -12.55
N ASP A 83 40.82 -7.58 -11.99
CA ASP A 83 42.03 -6.96 -12.52
C ASP A 83 43.22 -7.94 -12.45
N ASN A 84 44.43 -7.46 -12.74
CA ASN A 84 45.63 -8.30 -12.74
C ASN A 84 46.04 -8.77 -11.34
N ALA A 85 45.53 -8.15 -10.28
CA ALA A 85 45.90 -8.44 -8.89
C ALA A 85 44.81 -9.26 -8.16
N SER A 86 43.53 -9.07 -8.49
CA SER A 86 42.43 -9.70 -7.77
C SER A 86 41.20 -9.99 -8.63
N ILE A 87 40.46 -11.01 -8.21
CA ILE A 87 39.14 -11.39 -8.70
C ILE A 87 38.19 -11.32 -7.49
N GLN A 88 37.09 -10.59 -7.64
CA GLN A 88 36.02 -10.49 -6.65
C GLN A 88 34.81 -11.25 -7.17
N LEU A 89 34.42 -12.29 -6.42
CA LEU A 89 33.28 -13.15 -6.74
C LEU A 89 32.22 -13.01 -5.66
N ILE A 90 30.96 -12.81 -6.05
CA ILE A 90 29.81 -12.86 -5.13
C ILE A 90 29.05 -14.16 -5.33
N GLY A 91 28.88 -14.92 -4.26
CA GLY A 91 28.10 -16.16 -4.24
C GLY A 91 26.59 -15.92 -4.19
N VAL A 92 25.81 -16.99 -4.37
CA VAL A 92 24.34 -16.97 -4.22
C VAL A 92 23.88 -16.71 -2.79
N ASP A 93 24.77 -16.91 -1.82
CA ASP A 93 24.59 -16.57 -0.41
C ASP A 93 24.85 -15.07 -0.12
N GLY A 94 25.23 -14.30 -1.14
CA GLY A 94 25.62 -12.89 -1.03
C GLY A 94 27.02 -12.68 -0.46
N LYS A 95 27.79 -13.75 -0.22
CA LYS A 95 29.15 -13.64 0.31
C LYS A 95 30.11 -13.25 -0.80
N GLU A 96 30.85 -12.18 -0.56
CA GLU A 96 31.95 -11.79 -1.42
C GLU A 96 33.23 -12.54 -1.03
N THR A 97 33.90 -13.12 -2.03
CA THR A 97 35.18 -13.79 -1.90
C THR A 97 36.17 -13.14 -2.85
N GLN A 98 37.33 -12.75 -2.33
CA GLN A 98 38.42 -12.18 -3.11
C GLN A 98 39.59 -13.15 -3.14
N PHE A 99 40.13 -13.39 -4.33
CA PHE A 99 41.30 -14.24 -4.56
C PHE A 99 42.14 -13.68 -5.71
N ARG A 100 43.42 -14.07 -5.79
CA ARG A 100 44.33 -13.67 -6.87
C ARG A 100 44.11 -14.54 -8.10
N PRO A 101 44.31 -14.01 -9.32
CA PRO A 101 44.29 -14.81 -10.54
C PRO A 101 45.24 -16.02 -10.49
N THR A 102 46.38 -15.91 -9.79
CA THR A 102 47.35 -17.01 -9.63
C THR A 102 46.86 -18.15 -8.75
N GLU A 103 45.80 -17.95 -7.97
CA GLU A 103 45.19 -18.98 -7.12
C GLU A 103 44.16 -19.83 -7.88
N VAL A 104 43.79 -19.42 -9.10
CA VAL A 104 42.81 -20.10 -9.95
C VAL A 104 43.47 -21.26 -10.68
N LYS A 105 42.94 -22.47 -10.44
CA LYS A 105 43.28 -23.67 -11.21
C LYS A 105 42.48 -23.73 -12.51
N GLU A 106 41.18 -23.45 -12.43
CA GLU A 106 40.27 -23.45 -13.56
C GLU A 106 39.11 -22.47 -13.32
N MET A 107 38.66 -21.80 -14.38
CA MET A 107 37.50 -20.92 -14.35
C MET A 107 36.67 -21.13 -15.62
N ARG A 108 35.40 -21.49 -15.46
CA ARG A 108 34.48 -21.75 -16.57
C ARG A 108 33.19 -20.98 -16.40
N VAL A 109 32.70 -20.44 -17.51
CA VAL A 109 31.34 -19.89 -17.59
C VAL A 109 30.34 -21.02 -17.33
N SER A 110 29.37 -20.79 -16.43
CA SER A 110 28.26 -21.70 -16.17
C SER A 110 27.25 -21.65 -17.33
N SER A 111 26.78 -22.82 -17.76
CA SER A 111 25.66 -22.94 -18.71
C SER A 111 24.29 -22.86 -18.04
N VAL A 112 24.25 -22.68 -16.73
CA VAL A 112 23.04 -22.61 -15.90
C VAL A 112 23.03 -21.30 -15.14
N SER A 113 21.88 -20.62 -15.13
CA SER A 113 21.62 -19.42 -14.36
C SER A 113 21.67 -19.71 -12.85
N LEU A 114 22.11 -18.72 -12.06
CA LEU A 114 22.00 -18.79 -10.60
C LEU A 114 20.58 -18.45 -10.10
N MET A 115 19.71 -17.93 -10.98
CA MET A 115 18.29 -17.81 -10.65
C MET A 115 17.65 -19.21 -10.65
N PRO A 116 17.06 -19.66 -9.53
CA PRO A 116 16.46 -20.99 -9.44
C PRO A 116 15.29 -21.18 -10.42
N THR A 117 15.15 -22.38 -10.97
CA THR A 117 13.97 -22.79 -11.73
C THR A 117 12.83 -23.17 -10.78
N GLY A 118 11.58 -23.07 -11.26
CA GLY A 118 10.40 -23.53 -10.53
C GLY A 118 9.96 -22.64 -9.36
N LEU A 119 10.53 -21.44 -9.24
CA LEU A 119 10.16 -20.46 -8.21
C LEU A 119 8.66 -20.18 -8.18
N VAL A 120 8.01 -20.19 -9.35
CA VAL A 120 6.61 -19.80 -9.50
C VAL A 120 5.63 -20.95 -9.73
N ASP A 121 6.11 -22.20 -9.68
CA ASP A 121 5.30 -23.38 -10.03
C ASP A 121 4.12 -23.60 -9.05
N GLY A 122 4.27 -23.14 -7.82
CA GLY A 122 3.23 -23.21 -6.79
C GLY A 122 2.24 -22.05 -6.78
N LEU A 123 2.41 -21.05 -7.65
CA LEU A 123 1.54 -19.87 -7.68
C LEU A 123 0.25 -20.14 -8.45
N LYS A 124 -0.88 -19.73 -7.88
CA LYS A 124 -2.15 -19.60 -8.60
C LYS A 124 -2.09 -18.42 -9.58
N ASP A 125 -2.98 -18.42 -10.56
CA ASP A 125 -3.05 -17.36 -11.57
C ASP A 125 -3.20 -15.95 -10.97
N GLU A 126 -3.97 -15.81 -9.88
CA GLU A 126 -4.09 -14.55 -9.12
C GLU A 126 -2.74 -14.11 -8.55
N GLN A 127 -2.01 -15.02 -7.90
CA GLN A 127 -0.72 -14.72 -7.29
C GLN A 127 0.34 -14.37 -8.35
N MET A 128 0.27 -15.01 -9.52
CA MET A 128 1.14 -14.67 -10.65
C MET A 128 0.82 -13.27 -11.20
N ARG A 129 -0.46 -12.91 -11.32
CA ARG A 129 -0.87 -11.56 -11.74
C ARG A 129 -0.39 -10.50 -10.75
N ASP A 130 -0.56 -10.72 -9.45
CA ASP A 130 -0.11 -9.79 -8.42
C ASP A 130 1.41 -9.58 -8.48
N LEU A 131 2.18 -10.66 -8.69
CA LEU A 131 3.63 -10.59 -8.88
C LEU A 131 4.00 -9.75 -10.11
N LEU A 132 3.36 -10.00 -11.26
CA LEU A 132 3.64 -9.22 -12.46
C LEU A 132 3.19 -7.75 -12.31
N THR A 133 2.05 -7.48 -11.65
CA THR A 133 1.64 -6.11 -11.34
C THR A 133 2.71 -5.40 -10.53
N PHE A 134 3.21 -6.02 -9.45
CA PHE A 134 4.24 -5.45 -8.60
C PHE A 134 5.54 -5.16 -9.38
N LEU A 135 5.98 -6.09 -10.22
CA LEU A 135 7.21 -5.95 -10.99
C LEU A 135 7.11 -4.91 -12.12
N LEU A 136 5.94 -4.77 -12.75
CA LEU A 136 5.78 -4.01 -13.99
C LEU A 136 5.17 -2.61 -13.80
N ASN A 137 4.72 -2.25 -12.59
CA ASN A 137 4.03 -0.98 -12.36
C ASN A 137 4.58 -0.28 -11.13
N GLU A 138 4.84 1.03 -11.24
CA GLU A 138 5.23 1.87 -10.11
C GLU A 138 4.07 2.74 -9.63
N PRO A 139 4.01 3.06 -8.32
CA PRO A 139 3.10 4.07 -7.81
C PRO A 139 3.29 5.41 -8.56
N PRO A 140 2.22 6.12 -8.93
CA PRO A 140 2.33 7.39 -9.64
C PRO A 140 3.09 8.43 -8.82
N LYS A 141 4.01 9.15 -9.45
CA LYS A 141 4.67 10.31 -8.83
C LYS A 141 3.80 11.55 -9.02
N ARG A 142 3.61 12.33 -7.96
CA ARG A 142 2.82 13.58 -7.98
C ARG A 142 3.72 14.79 -8.17
N SER A 143 3.32 15.69 -9.05
CA SER A 143 3.98 17.00 -9.15
C SER A 143 3.47 17.96 -8.08
N ALA A 144 4.32 18.85 -7.59
CA ALA A 144 3.89 19.88 -6.62
C ALA A 144 2.73 20.74 -7.16
N ALA A 145 2.71 21.02 -8.48
CA ALA A 145 1.64 21.77 -9.13
C ALA A 145 0.30 21.03 -9.13
N GLU A 146 0.31 19.72 -9.37
CA GLU A 146 -0.89 18.87 -9.32
C GLU A 146 -1.49 18.85 -7.91
N VAL A 147 -0.66 18.69 -6.89
CA VAL A 147 -1.11 18.71 -5.48
C VAL A 147 -1.61 20.09 -5.08
N GLU A 148 -0.89 21.15 -5.45
CA GLU A 148 -1.29 22.53 -5.13
C GLU A 148 -2.62 22.91 -5.81
N ALA A 149 -2.87 22.44 -7.03
CA ALA A 149 -4.15 22.65 -7.71
C ALA A 149 -5.32 22.02 -6.92
N ALA A 150 -5.15 20.77 -6.44
CA ALA A 150 -6.14 20.09 -5.60
C ALA A 150 -6.44 20.82 -4.29
N LEU A 151 -5.40 21.39 -3.67
CA LEU A 151 -5.51 22.12 -2.40
C LEU A 151 -6.08 23.54 -2.58
N SER A 152 -5.72 24.25 -3.64
CA SER A 152 -6.08 25.66 -3.85
C SER A 152 -7.58 25.92 -4.05
N ALA A 153 -8.34 24.91 -4.51
CA ALA A 153 -9.79 24.98 -4.67
C ALA A 153 -10.57 24.71 -3.37
N GLY A 154 -9.89 24.31 -2.30
CA GLY A 154 -10.48 24.23 -0.98
C GLY A 154 -10.69 25.64 -0.42
N GLU A 155 -11.93 26.12 -0.32
CA GLU A 155 -12.28 27.42 0.29
C GLU A 155 -11.79 27.63 1.74
N ASN A 156 -11.09 26.66 2.34
CA ASN A 156 -10.79 26.61 3.77
C ASN A 156 -9.33 26.90 4.16
N ARG A 157 -8.39 27.17 3.25
CA ARG A 157 -7.09 27.76 3.66
C ARG A 157 -7.25 29.09 4.40
N LYS A 158 -8.42 29.73 4.28
CA LYS A 158 -8.78 31.00 4.93
C LYS A 158 -9.96 30.89 5.90
N SER A 159 -10.31 29.68 6.36
CA SER A 159 -11.33 29.54 7.40
C SER A 159 -10.85 30.27 8.66
N LYS A 160 -11.54 31.37 9.02
CA LYS A 160 -11.33 32.08 10.30
C LYS A 160 -12.02 31.38 11.47
N ILE A 161 -12.63 30.22 11.23
CA ILE A 161 -13.28 29.42 12.27
C ILE A 161 -12.15 28.77 13.06
N GLU A 162 -12.08 29.10 14.35
CA GLU A 162 -11.17 28.44 15.27
C GLU A 162 -11.51 26.94 15.33
N ASN A 163 -10.50 26.10 15.09
CA ASN A 163 -10.67 24.65 15.13
C ASN A 163 -10.99 24.24 16.57
N ARG A 164 -12.21 23.72 16.82
CA ARG A 164 -12.52 23.09 18.11
C ARG A 164 -11.60 21.89 18.34
N LYS A 165 -11.39 21.50 19.60
CA LYS A 165 -10.68 20.26 19.92
C LYS A 165 -11.41 19.07 19.29
N LEU A 166 -10.68 18.20 18.61
CA LEU A 166 -11.18 16.90 18.15
C LEU A 166 -10.45 15.76 18.85
N GLU A 167 -11.18 14.71 19.19
CA GLU A 167 -10.62 13.43 19.61
C GLU A 167 -10.80 12.40 18.48
N ILE A 168 -9.69 11.88 17.98
CA ILE A 168 -9.67 10.93 16.86
C ILE A 168 -9.07 9.62 17.34
N VAL A 169 -9.79 8.51 17.18
CA VAL A 169 -9.29 7.18 17.49
C VAL A 169 -8.84 6.53 16.20
N LEU A 170 -7.57 6.13 16.11
CA LEU A 170 -7.03 5.38 14.98
C LEU A 170 -6.98 3.90 15.36
N VAL A 171 -7.77 3.06 14.70
CA VAL A 171 -7.84 1.63 14.96
C VAL A 171 -6.97 0.89 13.96
N ALA A 172 -6.03 0.09 14.47
CA ALA A 172 -5.13 -0.75 13.70
C ALA A 172 -5.12 -2.17 14.26
N SER A 173 -4.54 -3.11 13.52
CA SER A 173 -4.30 -4.48 13.97
C SER A 173 -2.91 -4.93 13.56
N LYS A 174 -2.58 -6.19 13.81
CA LYS A 174 -1.40 -6.81 13.21
C LYS A 174 -1.52 -6.75 11.68
N GLN A 175 -0.40 -6.45 11.03
CA GLN A 175 -0.27 -6.63 9.59
C GLN A 175 -0.50 -8.10 9.20
N ASP A 176 -1.23 -8.30 8.12
CA ASP A 176 -1.74 -9.56 7.60
C ASP A 176 -1.28 -9.85 6.16
N HIS A 177 -0.66 -8.87 5.49
CA HIS A 177 0.00 -9.01 4.19
C HIS A 177 1.49 -8.67 4.28
N GLY A 178 2.15 -8.63 3.12
CA GLY A 178 3.54 -8.24 3.06
C GLY A 178 3.83 -6.79 3.38
N PRO A 179 5.08 -6.43 3.67
CA PRO A 179 5.39 -5.04 3.98
C PRO A 179 5.03 -4.11 2.85
N GLY A 180 4.58 -2.93 3.29
CA GLY A 180 3.91 -1.98 2.45
C GLY A 180 2.47 -2.34 2.09
N GLN A 181 1.96 -3.53 2.42
CA GLN A 181 0.57 -3.96 2.23
C GLN A 181 -0.09 -4.17 3.59
N HIS A 182 -1.25 -3.56 3.81
CA HIS A 182 -1.99 -3.68 5.06
C HIS A 182 -1.10 -3.43 6.30
N ASP A 183 -0.14 -2.51 6.18
CA ASP A 183 0.78 -2.19 7.26
C ASP A 183 0.09 -1.25 8.26
N TYR A 184 -0.93 -1.78 8.93
CA TYR A 184 -1.76 -1.04 9.87
C TYR A 184 -0.95 -0.42 11.03
N PRO A 185 0.03 -1.12 11.63
CA PRO A 185 0.85 -0.52 12.69
C PRO A 185 1.67 0.67 12.19
N ALA A 186 2.35 0.55 11.05
CA ALA A 186 3.13 1.66 10.49
C ALA A 186 2.23 2.83 10.08
N TRP A 187 1.08 2.53 9.50
CA TRP A 187 0.05 3.54 9.20
C TRP A 187 -0.39 4.27 10.47
N GLN A 188 -0.74 3.55 11.54
CA GLN A 188 -1.22 4.13 12.79
C GLN A 188 -0.15 5.03 13.41
N GLU A 189 1.10 4.58 13.46
CA GLU A 189 2.21 5.36 14.00
C GLU A 189 2.43 6.65 13.20
N SER A 190 2.40 6.55 11.87
CA SER A 190 2.53 7.69 10.96
C SER A 190 1.38 8.68 11.12
N TRP A 191 0.14 8.19 11.13
CA TRP A 191 -1.07 9.03 11.22
C TRP A 191 -1.27 9.64 12.61
N LEU A 192 -0.84 8.98 13.68
CA LEU A 192 -0.80 9.57 15.02
C LEU A 192 0.09 10.81 15.03
N ARG A 193 1.30 10.70 14.47
CA ARG A 193 2.23 11.85 14.32
C ARG A 193 1.67 12.92 13.39
N LEU A 194 1.07 12.51 12.28
CA LEU A 194 0.51 13.41 11.28
C LEU A 194 -0.62 14.28 11.85
N LEU A 195 -1.55 13.65 12.57
CA LEU A 195 -2.75 14.31 13.09
C LEU A 195 -2.49 15.06 14.40
N THR A 196 -1.62 14.52 15.27
CA THR A 196 -1.33 15.11 16.59
C THR A 196 -0.36 16.27 16.42
N SER A 197 -0.91 17.46 16.19
CA SER A 197 -0.13 18.70 16.16
C SER A 197 -0.91 19.84 16.83
N ALA A 198 -0.18 20.78 17.44
CA ALA A 198 -0.80 21.98 18.01
C ALA A 198 -1.54 22.81 16.92
N ALA A 199 -1.13 22.71 15.67
CA ALA A 199 -1.74 23.43 14.55
C ALA A 199 -3.16 22.91 14.20
N THR A 200 -3.46 21.63 14.47
CA THR A 200 -4.75 21.02 14.12
C THR A 200 -5.76 21.00 15.27
N ASN A 201 -5.33 21.26 16.50
CA ASN A 201 -6.14 21.09 17.73
C ASN A 201 -6.81 19.71 17.78
N VAL A 202 -6.03 18.67 17.46
CA VAL A 202 -6.46 17.27 17.45
C VAL A 202 -5.68 16.50 18.52
N VAL A 203 -6.40 15.64 19.24
CA VAL A 203 -5.82 14.56 20.04
C VAL A 203 -6.13 13.26 19.32
N ALA A 204 -5.12 12.68 18.66
CA ALA A 204 -5.24 11.35 18.07
C ALA A 204 -4.71 10.30 19.05
N VAL A 205 -5.45 9.21 19.23
CA VAL A 205 -5.07 8.10 20.12
C VAL A 205 -5.15 6.76 19.39
N PRO A 206 -4.22 5.82 19.66
CA PRO A 206 -4.28 4.48 19.08
C PRO A 206 -5.35 3.64 19.78
N ALA A 207 -6.00 2.78 19.00
CA ALA A 207 -6.73 1.63 19.48
C ALA A 207 -6.23 0.38 18.73
N TRP A 208 -6.20 -0.75 19.43
CA TRP A 208 -5.77 -2.02 18.86
C TRP A 208 -6.97 -2.94 18.66
N GLU A 209 -7.24 -3.30 17.41
CA GLU A 209 -8.36 -4.11 16.88
C GLU A 209 -9.75 -3.51 17.10
N TRP A 210 -9.99 -2.79 18.19
CA TRP A 210 -11.25 -2.10 18.46
C TRP A 210 -11.08 -1.00 19.52
N PRO A 211 -11.84 0.10 19.46
CA PRO A 211 -11.84 1.11 20.53
C PRO A 211 -12.37 0.55 21.86
N ASP A 212 -11.76 0.94 22.97
CA ASP A 212 -12.33 0.68 24.29
C ASP A 212 -13.59 1.54 24.56
N GLN A 213 -14.22 1.35 25.72
CA GLN A 213 -15.45 2.07 26.07
C GLN A 213 -15.24 3.58 26.22
N GLU A 214 -14.10 4.03 26.76
CA GLU A 214 -13.83 5.44 26.95
C GLU A 214 -13.51 6.11 25.61
N GLN A 215 -12.68 5.47 24.80
CA GLN A 215 -12.41 5.87 23.42
C GLN A 215 -13.71 6.00 22.62
N SER A 216 -14.60 5.01 22.70
CA SER A 216 -15.90 5.03 22.01
C SER A 216 -16.83 6.15 22.48
N LYS A 217 -16.74 6.56 23.75
CA LYS A 217 -17.55 7.65 24.33
C LYS A 217 -17.03 9.02 23.95
N THR A 218 -15.72 9.23 23.97
CA THR A 218 -15.13 10.57 23.81
C THR A 218 -14.76 10.91 22.37
N ALA A 219 -14.52 9.92 21.50
CA ALA A 219 -14.13 10.16 20.12
C ALA A 219 -15.15 11.04 19.36
N ASP A 220 -14.67 11.97 18.56
CA ASP A 220 -15.44 12.62 17.52
C ASP A 220 -15.46 11.76 16.26
N VAL A 221 -14.31 11.14 15.94
CA VAL A 221 -14.13 10.27 14.78
C VAL A 221 -13.36 9.02 15.14
N ILE A 222 -13.82 7.87 14.64
CA ILE A 222 -13.07 6.61 14.67
C ILE A 222 -12.64 6.30 13.22
N VAL A 223 -11.33 6.15 13.02
CA VAL A 223 -10.71 5.78 11.75
C VAL A 223 -10.29 4.31 11.82
N LEU A 224 -10.87 3.50 10.94
CA LEU A 224 -10.66 2.07 10.86
C LEU A 224 -9.75 1.77 9.65
N TYR A 225 -8.53 1.33 9.91
CA TYR A 225 -7.66 0.69 8.93
C TYR A 225 -6.96 -0.47 9.59
N TYR A 226 -7.61 -1.63 9.51
CA TYR A 226 -7.19 -2.84 10.21
C TYR A 226 -7.83 -4.07 9.56
N TRP A 227 -7.34 -5.24 9.95
CA TRP A 227 -7.88 -6.51 9.52
C TRP A 227 -9.03 -6.94 10.43
N ASN A 228 -10.27 -6.78 9.95
CA ASN A 228 -11.46 -7.05 10.75
C ASN A 228 -12.29 -8.26 10.30
N HIS A 229 -11.89 -9.45 10.73
CA HIS A 229 -12.72 -10.64 10.55
C HIS A 229 -13.81 -10.81 11.62
N ASP A 230 -13.69 -10.12 12.75
CA ASP A 230 -14.54 -10.35 13.93
C ASP A 230 -15.60 -9.25 14.09
N TRP A 231 -16.57 -9.22 13.18
CA TRP A 231 -17.77 -8.39 13.37
C TRP A 231 -18.77 -9.11 14.28
N THR A 232 -18.86 -8.64 15.52
CA THR A 232 -19.78 -9.18 16.52
C THR A 232 -21.00 -8.29 16.71
N ALA A 233 -22.08 -8.85 17.27
CA ALA A 233 -23.28 -8.09 17.65
C ALA A 233 -22.95 -6.92 18.59
N GLU A 234 -21.96 -7.08 19.47
CA GLU A 234 -21.51 -6.03 20.38
C GLU A 234 -20.81 -4.89 19.63
N ARG A 235 -19.92 -5.19 18.68
CA ARG A 235 -19.27 -4.17 17.85
C ARG A 235 -20.29 -3.41 17.01
N TYR A 236 -21.27 -4.12 16.44
CA TYR A 236 -22.38 -3.48 15.71
C TYR A 236 -23.22 -2.56 16.59
N ARG A 237 -23.54 -2.96 17.83
CA ARG A 237 -24.24 -2.12 18.81
C ARG A 237 -23.43 -0.86 19.13
N GLN A 238 -22.13 -1.00 19.38
CA GLN A 238 -21.25 0.14 19.67
C GLN A 238 -21.13 1.10 18.48
N MET A 239 -21.05 0.59 17.25
CA MET A 239 -21.10 1.43 16.03
C MET A 239 -22.43 2.18 15.92
N ASP A 240 -23.56 1.51 16.16
CA ASP A 240 -24.88 2.16 16.11
C ASP A 240 -25.00 3.26 17.16
N GLU A 241 -24.55 3.02 18.40
CA GLU A 241 -24.52 4.02 19.48
C GLU A 241 -23.64 5.22 19.11
N PHE A 242 -22.45 4.96 18.57
CA PHE A 242 -21.52 5.98 18.13
C PHE A 242 -22.07 6.84 16.99
N LEU A 243 -22.67 6.22 15.96
CA LEU A 243 -23.31 6.94 14.85
C LEU A 243 -24.56 7.69 15.32
N ALA A 244 -25.38 7.10 16.19
CA ALA A 244 -26.60 7.73 16.71
C ALA A 244 -26.31 9.03 17.48
N ARG A 245 -25.19 9.10 18.22
CA ARG A 245 -24.75 10.33 18.90
C ARG A 245 -24.09 11.36 17.98
N GLY A 246 -23.89 11.04 16.70
CA GLY A 246 -23.30 11.93 15.70
C GLY A 246 -21.80 11.74 15.47
N GLY A 247 -21.22 10.63 15.93
CA GLY A 247 -19.84 10.28 15.66
C GLY A 247 -19.57 10.04 14.17
N GLY A 248 -18.34 10.33 13.74
CA GLY A 248 -17.88 10.10 12.38
C GLY A 248 -17.11 8.78 12.25
N LEU A 249 -17.40 7.97 11.23
CA LEU A 249 -16.60 6.81 10.87
C LEU A 249 -15.81 7.07 9.58
N VAL A 250 -14.54 6.68 9.57
CA VAL A 250 -13.69 6.67 8.39
C VAL A 250 -13.18 5.24 8.21
N LEU A 251 -13.43 4.62 7.07
CA LEU A 251 -13.02 3.24 6.81
C LEU A 251 -12.11 3.17 5.59
N PHE A 252 -10.94 2.58 5.76
CA PHE A 252 -10.01 2.32 4.67
C PHE A 252 -9.92 0.83 4.39
N HIS A 253 -10.03 0.50 3.11
CA HIS A 253 -9.71 -0.76 2.50
C HIS A 253 -10.31 -1.97 3.24
N SER A 254 -9.52 -2.74 3.98
CA SER A 254 -9.96 -3.96 4.67
C SER A 254 -11.03 -3.71 5.74
N ALA A 255 -11.14 -2.48 6.25
CA ALA A 255 -12.14 -2.14 7.26
C ALA A 255 -13.59 -2.21 6.75
N THR A 256 -13.81 -2.31 5.42
CA THR A 256 -15.16 -2.51 4.86
C THR A 256 -15.47 -3.98 4.59
N ILE A 257 -14.58 -4.91 4.95
CA ILE A 257 -14.74 -6.35 4.70
C ILE A 257 -15.35 -7.01 5.93
N ALA A 258 -16.33 -7.89 5.71
CA ALA A 258 -16.92 -8.75 6.72
C ALA A 258 -16.95 -10.20 6.24
N ASP A 259 -16.45 -11.12 7.07
CA ASP A 259 -16.43 -12.54 6.76
C ASP A 259 -17.80 -13.20 6.81
N LYS A 260 -18.70 -12.65 7.63
CA LYS A 260 -20.04 -13.15 7.88
C LYS A 260 -21.02 -11.99 7.83
N ASP A 261 -22.19 -12.26 7.27
CA ASP A 261 -23.33 -11.33 7.20
C ASP A 261 -22.93 -9.90 6.79
N PRO A 262 -22.24 -9.71 5.65
CA PRO A 262 -21.76 -8.39 5.20
C PRO A 262 -22.88 -7.35 5.08
N GLU A 263 -24.12 -7.78 4.89
CA GLU A 263 -25.31 -6.93 4.93
C GLU A 263 -25.46 -6.18 6.27
N GLN A 264 -25.07 -6.78 7.41
CA GLN A 264 -25.08 -6.11 8.72
C GLN A 264 -24.05 -4.98 8.79
N LEU A 265 -22.86 -5.18 8.22
CA LEU A 265 -21.87 -4.12 8.12
C LEU A 265 -22.35 -3.03 7.15
N ALA A 266 -22.84 -3.42 5.96
CA ALA A 266 -23.35 -2.49 4.95
C ALA A 266 -24.50 -1.62 5.48
N GLU A 267 -25.35 -2.13 6.37
CA GLU A 267 -26.41 -1.36 7.03
C GLU A 267 -25.86 -0.15 7.83
N ARG A 268 -24.59 -0.21 8.27
CA ARG A 268 -23.92 0.81 9.09
C ARG A 268 -22.99 1.70 8.28
N ILE A 269 -22.35 1.15 7.24
CA ILE A 269 -21.33 1.87 6.45
C ILE A 269 -21.75 2.13 5.00
N GLY A 270 -22.95 1.72 4.60
CA GLY A 270 -23.51 1.87 3.27
C GLY A 270 -23.24 0.67 2.37
N LEU A 271 -21.97 0.33 2.17
CA LEU A 271 -21.53 -0.80 1.34
C LEU A 271 -20.43 -1.59 2.07
N ALA A 272 -20.45 -2.92 1.95
CA ALA A 272 -19.45 -3.81 2.53
C ALA A 272 -18.97 -4.85 1.51
N SER A 273 -17.91 -5.57 1.84
CA SER A 273 -17.35 -6.66 1.03
C SER A 273 -17.35 -7.96 1.85
N GLN A 274 -17.34 -9.10 1.17
CA GLN A 274 -17.11 -10.41 1.77
C GLN A 274 -16.18 -11.23 0.88
N PRO A 275 -15.08 -11.82 1.40
CA PRO A 275 -14.06 -12.49 0.59
C PRO A 275 -14.61 -13.59 -0.34
N GLN A 276 -15.65 -14.31 0.10
CA GLN A 276 -16.25 -15.41 -0.68
C GLN A 276 -17.19 -14.95 -1.79
N ARG A 277 -17.59 -13.68 -1.80
CA ARG A 277 -18.52 -13.08 -2.79
C ARG A 277 -17.88 -11.98 -3.62
N THR A 278 -16.66 -11.58 -3.28
CA THR A 278 -15.98 -10.42 -3.82
C THR A 278 -14.69 -10.87 -4.49
N LYS A 279 -14.47 -10.40 -5.72
CA LYS A 279 -13.20 -10.50 -6.42
C LYS A 279 -12.31 -9.33 -6.04
N TYR A 280 -11.01 -9.48 -6.21
CA TYR A 280 -10.05 -8.40 -6.04
C TYR A 280 -9.05 -8.39 -7.20
N LEU A 281 -8.40 -7.25 -7.40
CA LEU A 281 -7.34 -7.06 -8.39
C LEU A 281 -6.37 -5.99 -7.94
N HIS A 282 -5.09 -6.35 -7.91
CA HIS A 282 -3.97 -5.42 -7.76
C HIS A 282 -3.60 -4.92 -9.16
N ALA A 283 -3.84 -3.64 -9.43
CA ALA A 283 -3.58 -3.08 -10.76
C ALA A 283 -3.44 -1.55 -10.73
N PRO A 284 -2.77 -0.97 -11.75
CA PRO A 284 -2.98 0.43 -12.07
C PRO A 284 -4.43 0.66 -12.52
N PHE A 285 -5.05 1.74 -12.07
CA PHE A 285 -6.41 2.11 -12.45
C PHE A 285 -6.63 3.62 -12.37
N ASP A 286 -7.69 4.09 -13.04
CA ASP A 286 -8.16 5.46 -12.93
C ASP A 286 -9.33 5.53 -11.95
N LEU A 287 -9.14 6.27 -10.85
CA LEU A 287 -10.20 6.61 -9.91
C LEU A 287 -10.99 7.81 -10.48
N LYS A 288 -12.21 7.57 -10.94
CA LYS A 288 -13.08 8.56 -11.59
C LYS A 288 -14.04 9.19 -10.60
N PHE A 289 -14.04 10.52 -10.45
CA PHE A 289 -14.93 11.24 -9.54
C PHE A 289 -16.27 11.56 -10.19
N VAL A 290 -17.32 10.86 -9.73
CA VAL A 290 -18.68 10.93 -10.27
C VAL A 290 -19.60 11.89 -9.51
N ALA A 291 -19.25 12.25 -8.26
CA ALA A 291 -19.99 13.25 -7.51
C ALA A 291 -19.87 14.67 -8.14
N PRO A 292 -20.79 15.60 -7.81
CA PRO A 292 -20.71 16.99 -8.25
C PRO A 292 -19.35 17.63 -7.91
N THR A 293 -18.80 18.48 -8.80
CA THR A 293 -17.47 19.10 -8.63
C THR A 293 -17.36 19.99 -7.39
N ASN A 294 -18.50 20.44 -6.86
CA ASN A 294 -18.58 21.24 -5.66
C ASN A 294 -18.74 20.41 -4.38
N HIS A 295 -18.78 19.06 -4.48
CA HIS A 295 -18.85 18.21 -3.30
C HIS A 295 -17.61 18.46 -2.41
N PRO A 296 -17.77 18.70 -1.09
CA PRO A 296 -16.70 19.20 -0.22
C PRO A 296 -15.41 18.37 -0.26
N ILE A 297 -15.52 17.04 -0.36
CA ILE A 297 -14.36 16.15 -0.34
C ILE A 297 -13.53 16.23 -1.64
N ILE A 298 -14.20 16.37 -2.79
CA ILE A 298 -13.57 16.17 -4.10
C ILE A 298 -13.37 17.47 -4.90
N ARG A 299 -13.83 18.61 -4.37
CA ARG A 299 -13.65 19.90 -5.02
C ARG A 299 -12.16 20.19 -5.31
N GLY A 300 -11.88 20.65 -6.53
CA GLY A 300 -10.51 20.91 -6.99
C GLY A 300 -9.72 19.71 -7.47
N LEU A 301 -10.18 18.48 -7.21
CA LEU A 301 -9.54 17.30 -7.76
C LEU A 301 -9.82 17.23 -9.26
N LEU A 302 -8.86 16.65 -9.99
CA LEU A 302 -9.09 16.22 -11.36
C LEU A 302 -10.24 15.22 -11.40
N ARG A 303 -10.98 15.17 -12.50
CA ARG A 303 -12.10 14.23 -12.66
C ARG A 303 -11.69 12.77 -12.66
N GLN A 304 -10.42 12.51 -12.91
CA GLN A 304 -9.80 11.20 -12.76
C GLN A 304 -8.41 11.37 -12.18
N ILE A 305 -8.02 10.46 -11.29
CA ILE A 305 -6.67 10.38 -10.73
C ILE A 305 -6.20 8.94 -10.89
N HIS A 306 -5.02 8.76 -11.47
CA HIS A 306 -4.40 7.46 -11.65
C HIS A 306 -3.82 6.95 -10.32
N PHE A 307 -4.01 5.68 -9.99
CA PHE A 307 -3.49 5.00 -8.81
C PHE A 307 -2.98 3.60 -9.14
N LEU A 308 -2.10 3.07 -8.29
CA LEU A 308 -1.71 1.66 -8.25
C LEU A 308 -2.09 1.10 -6.87
N ASP A 309 -3.16 0.31 -6.82
CA ASP A 309 -3.72 -0.20 -5.56
C ASP A 309 -4.48 -1.52 -5.78
N GLU A 310 -5.11 -2.04 -4.73
CA GLU A 310 -6.08 -3.13 -4.80
C GLU A 310 -7.51 -2.60 -4.93
N LEU A 311 -8.22 -3.12 -5.92
CA LEU A 311 -9.66 -2.96 -6.13
C LEU A 311 -10.38 -4.22 -5.66
N TYR A 312 -11.58 -4.10 -5.08
CA TYR A 312 -12.46 -5.24 -4.87
C TYR A 312 -13.92 -4.95 -5.23
N TRP A 313 -14.61 -5.97 -5.77
CA TRP A 313 -15.99 -5.88 -6.29
C TRP A 313 -16.64 -7.27 -6.42
N PRO A 314 -17.99 -7.38 -6.49
CA PRO A 314 -18.98 -6.34 -6.25
C PRO A 314 -19.10 -6.01 -4.76
N MET A 315 -19.54 -4.80 -4.45
CA MET A 315 -19.90 -4.42 -3.10
C MET A 315 -21.31 -4.90 -2.74
N ILE A 316 -21.50 -5.26 -1.48
CA ILE A 316 -22.74 -5.76 -0.88
C ILE A 316 -23.42 -4.61 -0.15
N GLY A 317 -24.72 -4.45 -0.37
CA GLY A 317 -25.52 -3.34 0.14
C GLY A 317 -26.35 -2.71 -0.98
N ASP A 318 -27.01 -1.60 -0.67
CA ASP A 318 -27.80 -0.85 -1.65
C ASP A 318 -27.02 0.41 -2.09
N PRO A 319 -26.46 0.44 -3.31
CA PRO A 319 -25.71 1.60 -3.79
C PRO A 319 -26.58 2.86 -3.92
N GLY A 320 -27.92 2.74 -3.97
CA GLY A 320 -28.83 3.88 -3.96
C GLY A 320 -28.92 4.61 -2.62
N ARG A 321 -28.37 4.02 -1.54
CA ARG A 321 -28.36 4.62 -0.19
C ARG A 321 -27.07 5.38 0.13
N VAL A 322 -26.07 5.32 -0.73
CA VAL A 322 -24.78 6.00 -0.53
C VAL A 322 -24.59 7.09 -1.57
N GLU A 323 -23.82 8.12 -1.23
CA GLU A 323 -23.31 9.05 -2.23
C GLU A 323 -21.96 8.54 -2.71
N VAL A 324 -21.94 7.93 -3.89
CA VAL A 324 -20.70 7.48 -4.54
C VAL A 324 -19.90 8.69 -4.98
N LEU A 325 -18.72 8.87 -4.40
CA LEU A 325 -17.81 9.97 -4.76
C LEU A 325 -16.96 9.61 -5.97
N ALA A 326 -16.46 8.37 -6.00
CA ALA A 326 -15.57 7.90 -7.04
C ALA A 326 -15.78 6.42 -7.38
N THR A 327 -15.50 6.08 -8.64
CA THR A 327 -15.61 4.74 -9.21
C THR A 327 -14.31 4.33 -9.90
N ALA A 328 -14.17 3.03 -10.16
CA ALA A 328 -13.19 2.47 -11.09
C ALA A 328 -13.92 1.61 -12.13
N SER A 329 -13.44 1.61 -13.37
CA SER A 329 -14.03 0.78 -14.44
C SER A 329 -13.44 -0.63 -14.37
N ILE A 330 -14.28 -1.61 -14.06
CA ILE A 330 -13.89 -3.00 -13.86
C ILE A 330 -14.87 -3.90 -14.60
N ASP A 331 -14.35 -4.77 -15.47
CA ASP A 331 -15.15 -5.64 -16.35
C ASP A 331 -16.17 -4.85 -17.21
N GLY A 332 -15.83 -3.61 -17.59
CA GLY A 332 -16.70 -2.72 -18.38
C GLY A 332 -17.78 -1.99 -17.58
N GLU A 333 -17.84 -2.17 -16.26
CA GLU A 333 -18.79 -1.49 -15.36
C GLU A 333 -18.05 -0.54 -14.42
N ASP A 334 -18.62 0.65 -14.17
CA ASP A 334 -18.08 1.56 -13.16
C ASP A 334 -18.54 1.08 -11.75
N ARG A 335 -17.57 0.64 -10.94
CA ARG A 335 -17.78 0.10 -9.59
C ARG A 335 -17.48 1.16 -8.53
N PRO A 336 -18.27 1.30 -7.45
CA PRO A 336 -17.98 2.24 -6.37
C PRO A 336 -16.66 1.94 -5.67
N MET A 337 -15.80 2.95 -5.51
CA MET A 337 -14.51 2.84 -4.82
C MET A 337 -14.43 3.73 -3.58
N ILE A 338 -15.10 4.88 -3.61
CA ILE A 338 -15.15 5.82 -2.47
C ILE A 338 -16.58 6.32 -2.37
N TRP A 339 -17.15 6.31 -1.16
CA TRP A 339 -18.50 6.82 -0.91
C TRP A 339 -18.61 7.51 0.43
N THR A 340 -19.66 8.30 0.57
CA THR A 340 -20.16 8.74 1.87
C THR A 340 -21.51 8.11 2.16
N PHE A 341 -21.80 7.94 3.44
CA PHE A 341 -23.07 7.42 3.93
C PHE A 341 -23.47 8.13 5.22
N GLN A 342 -24.76 8.31 5.45
CA GLN A 342 -25.28 8.90 6.68
C GLN A 342 -26.27 7.94 7.34
N LYS A 343 -26.04 7.65 8.62
CA LYS A 343 -26.94 6.85 9.47
C LYS A 343 -27.35 7.69 10.67
N GLY A 344 -28.58 8.18 10.67
CA GLY A 344 -29.05 9.11 11.69
C GLY A 344 -28.22 10.41 11.66
N LYS A 345 -27.56 10.73 12.78
CA LYS A 345 -26.67 11.89 12.89
C LYS A 345 -25.23 11.59 12.48
N GLY A 346 -24.87 10.32 12.37
CA GLY A 346 -23.52 9.86 12.09
C GLY A 346 -23.18 9.97 10.61
N ARG A 347 -21.90 10.26 10.34
CA ARG A 347 -21.36 10.38 8.98
C ARG A 347 -20.28 9.34 8.77
N VAL A 348 -20.36 8.63 7.65
CA VAL A 348 -19.41 7.61 7.25
C VAL A 348 -18.73 8.02 5.96
N PHE A 349 -17.40 8.03 5.95
CA PHE A 349 -16.59 8.08 4.75
C PHE A 349 -15.89 6.73 4.60
N ALA A 350 -15.97 6.12 3.43
CA ALA A 350 -15.33 4.84 3.19
C ALA A 350 -14.62 4.83 1.84
N SER A 351 -13.47 4.16 1.80
CA SER A 351 -12.60 4.04 0.62
C SER A 351 -12.11 2.60 0.50
N ILE A 352 -12.33 1.98 -0.65
CA ILE A 352 -11.70 0.72 -1.04
C ILE A 352 -10.20 0.92 -1.24
N VAL A 353 -9.82 2.04 -1.85
CA VAL A 353 -8.43 2.41 -2.09
C VAL A 353 -7.71 2.59 -0.74
N GLY A 354 -6.50 2.03 -0.61
CA GLY A 354 -5.72 2.05 0.63
C GLY A 354 -5.08 0.72 1.04
N HIS A 355 -4.84 -0.24 0.13
CA HIS A 355 -4.16 -1.50 0.44
C HIS A 355 -2.68 -1.25 0.78
N TYR A 356 -2.06 -0.32 0.06
CA TYR A 356 -0.63 -0.07 0.15
C TYR A 356 -0.28 1.16 0.98
N THR A 357 0.87 1.13 1.66
CA THR A 357 1.41 2.30 2.39
C THR A 357 1.67 3.47 1.46
N TRP A 358 2.15 3.23 0.24
CA TRP A 358 2.34 4.30 -0.74
C TRP A 358 1.04 4.99 -1.13
N THR A 359 -0.11 4.33 -1.04
CA THR A 359 -1.41 4.97 -1.25
C THR A 359 -1.67 5.97 -0.12
N HIS A 360 -1.47 5.56 1.14
CA HIS A 360 -1.64 6.46 2.29
C HIS A 360 -0.62 7.61 2.32
N ASP A 361 0.51 7.46 1.61
CA ASP A 361 1.53 8.50 1.43
C ASP A 361 1.34 9.35 0.17
N ASP A 362 0.49 8.93 -0.77
CA ASP A 362 0.17 9.71 -1.96
C ASP A 362 -0.53 11.02 -1.56
N PRO A 363 0.02 12.19 -1.91
CA PRO A 363 -0.56 13.47 -1.52
C PRO A 363 -2.01 13.67 -2.00
N LEU A 364 -2.39 13.18 -3.17
CA LEU A 364 -3.76 13.31 -3.66
C LEU A 364 -4.71 12.37 -2.93
N PHE A 365 -4.28 11.15 -2.58
CA PHE A 365 -5.06 10.30 -1.70
C PHE A 365 -5.22 10.93 -0.31
N ARG A 366 -4.15 11.52 0.25
CA ARG A 366 -4.21 12.27 1.51
C ARG A 366 -5.21 13.43 1.47
N VAL A 367 -5.31 14.16 0.35
CA VAL A 367 -6.36 15.18 0.18
C VAL A 367 -7.75 14.56 0.36
N ILE A 368 -8.03 13.45 -0.32
CA ILE A 368 -9.33 12.77 -0.26
C ILE A 368 -9.60 12.26 1.16
N ALA A 369 -8.64 11.53 1.73
CA ALA A 369 -8.75 10.87 3.02
C ALA A 369 -8.91 11.87 4.17
N LEU A 370 -8.11 12.94 4.20
CA LEU A 370 -8.18 13.98 5.23
C LEU A 370 -9.44 14.85 5.10
N ARG A 371 -9.89 15.14 3.87
CA ARG A 371 -11.18 15.81 3.66
C ARG A 371 -12.36 14.92 4.07
N GLY A 372 -12.27 13.61 3.79
CA GLY A 372 -13.23 12.61 4.25
C GLY A 372 -13.30 12.53 5.78
N LEU A 373 -12.13 12.55 6.44
CA LEU A 373 -12.01 12.63 7.90
C LEU A 373 -12.69 13.88 8.48
N ALA A 374 -12.37 15.07 7.94
CA ALA A 374 -12.98 16.32 8.37
C ALA A 374 -14.49 16.34 8.09
N TRP A 375 -14.94 15.84 6.93
CA TRP A 375 -16.35 15.72 6.60
C TRP A 375 -17.08 14.80 7.58
N ALA A 376 -16.50 13.63 7.92
CA ALA A 376 -17.07 12.73 8.92
C ALA A 376 -17.18 13.40 10.29
N ALA A 377 -16.16 14.16 10.71
CA ALA A 377 -16.15 14.97 11.92
C ALA A 377 -17.18 16.12 11.94
N GLY A 378 -17.71 16.51 10.77
CA GLY A 378 -18.56 17.70 10.64
C GLY A 378 -17.80 19.01 10.64
N GLU A 379 -16.53 18.93 10.29
CA GLU A 379 -15.60 20.06 10.28
C GLU A 379 -15.40 20.58 8.85
N PRO A 380 -14.93 21.83 8.70
CA PRO A 380 -14.53 22.33 7.41
C PRO A 380 -13.47 21.41 6.78
N VAL A 381 -13.74 20.88 5.58
CA VAL A 381 -12.88 19.87 4.91
C VAL A 381 -11.42 20.30 4.70
N GLY A 382 -11.13 21.61 4.72
CA GLY A 382 -9.76 22.11 4.59
C GLY A 382 -8.97 22.13 5.90
N ARG A 383 -9.57 21.73 7.04
CA ARG A 383 -8.96 21.72 8.37
C ARG A 383 -7.60 21.02 8.40
N PHE A 384 -7.43 19.99 7.57
CA PHE A 384 -6.23 19.15 7.51
C PHE A 384 -5.41 19.32 6.23
N GLU A 385 -5.73 20.28 5.36
CA GLU A 385 -5.01 20.47 4.09
C GLU A 385 -3.51 20.75 4.29
N GLY A 386 -3.14 21.43 5.38
CA GLY A 386 -1.74 21.67 5.76
C GLY A 386 -0.95 20.40 6.11
N LEU A 387 -1.62 19.27 6.34
CA LEU A 387 -0.99 17.99 6.64
C LEU A 387 -0.69 17.16 5.38
N VAL A 388 -1.26 17.50 4.23
CA VAL A 388 -1.20 16.66 3.02
C VAL A 388 0.23 16.33 2.62
N LEU A 389 1.12 17.31 2.67
CA LEU A 389 2.54 17.16 2.31
C LEU A 389 3.44 16.80 3.51
N ALA A 390 2.92 16.75 4.74
CA ALA A 390 3.74 16.52 5.93
C ALA A 390 4.27 15.08 5.94
N GLY A 391 5.60 14.92 5.86
CA GLY A 391 6.24 13.61 5.77
C GLY A 391 5.94 12.85 4.47
N ALA A 392 5.22 13.45 3.51
CA ALA A 392 5.11 12.88 2.17
C ALA A 392 6.45 13.13 1.45
N HIS A 393 7.01 12.08 0.83
CA HIS A 393 8.15 12.23 -0.06
C HIS A 393 7.74 13.05 -1.30
N SER A 394 7.78 14.37 -1.19
CA SER A 394 7.83 15.25 -2.36
C SER A 394 9.25 15.21 -2.91
N GLN A 395 9.39 14.89 -4.19
CA GLN A 395 10.62 15.15 -4.93
C GLN A 395 10.61 16.58 -5.47
#